data_AF-A0A2E3C3N7-F1
#
_entry.id   AF-A0A2E3C3N7-F1
#
_cell.length_a   1.000
_cell.length_b   1.000
_cell.length_c   1.000
_cell.angle_alpha   90.00
_cell.angle_beta   90.00
_cell.angle_gamma   90.00
#
_symmetry.space_group_name_H-M   'P 1'
#
loop_
_entity.id
_entity.type
_entity.pdbx_description
1 polymer ?
#
loop_
_entity_poly.entity_id
_entity_poly.type
_entity_poly.pdbx_seq_one_letter_code
_entity_poly.pdbx_strand_id
1 'polypeptide(L)'
;MAHYAEETSNLMDDEGIAPLLMEVALAPYPLCKKQGLFHEARPDLIARRVPSGDLTVLDYKTASLKKYFLYQQVLNDPEMAEILHNFDQLVGYGAAAEHDVHEVNELVDEIGLIVVPRTPLSAEPMPVLFLAVPFDRSRVEGWHTAKLDKILNAIAAEKKSND
;
A
#
# COMPACT_ATOMS: atom_id res chain seq x y z
N MET A 1 -8.16 28.22 -29.08
CA MET A 1 -7.13 27.43 -29.78
C MET A 1 -6.11 27.04 -28.74
N ALA A 2 -6.03 25.73 -28.49
CA ALA A 2 -5.27 25.13 -27.42
C ALA A 2 -3.77 25.15 -27.76
N HIS A 3 -3.00 25.86 -26.94
CA HIS A 3 -1.56 25.64 -26.77
C HIS A 3 -1.37 25.13 -25.34
N TYR A 4 -1.71 23.84 -25.16
CA TYR A 4 -0.99 23.01 -24.20
C TYR A 4 0.47 23.02 -24.66
N ALA A 5 1.33 23.73 -23.94
CA ALA A 5 2.77 23.76 -24.18
C ALA A 5 3.42 23.36 -22.84
N GLU A 6 3.66 22.06 -22.67
CA GLU A 6 4.95 21.38 -22.94
C GLU A 6 5.75 21.08 -21.66
N GLU A 7 5.47 21.73 -20.53
CA GLU A 7 6.22 21.43 -19.28
C GLU A 7 5.47 20.58 -18.25
N THR A 8 4.14 20.46 -18.34
CA THR A 8 3.34 19.52 -17.53
C THR A 8 2.97 18.22 -18.26
N SER A 9 3.40 18.10 -19.51
CA SER A 9 3.22 16.92 -20.36
C SER A 9 4.07 15.73 -19.89
N ASN A 10 5.22 15.96 -19.26
CA ASN A 10 6.14 14.87 -18.86
C ASN A 10 5.72 14.03 -17.64
N LEU A 11 4.51 14.22 -17.08
CA LEU A 11 3.96 13.36 -16.02
C LEU A 11 2.66 12.65 -16.44
N MET A 12 2.03 13.09 -17.54
CA MET A 12 0.74 12.60 -18.00
C MET A 12 0.79 12.05 -19.44
N ASP A 13 1.74 12.49 -20.27
CA ASP A 13 2.07 11.84 -21.55
C ASP A 13 3.02 10.66 -21.35
N ASP A 14 3.45 10.41 -20.12
CA ASP A 14 3.81 9.06 -19.72
C ASP A 14 2.51 8.23 -19.67
N GLU A 15 2.20 7.62 -20.80
CA GLU A 15 1.67 6.26 -20.89
C GLU A 15 2.45 5.26 -19.97
N GLY A 16 3.45 5.71 -19.20
CA GLY A 16 4.11 4.99 -18.13
C GLY A 16 3.29 4.77 -16.86
N ILE A 17 2.63 5.77 -16.25
CA ILE A 17 2.08 5.55 -14.87
C ILE A 17 0.67 4.94 -14.87
N ALA A 18 -0.20 5.32 -15.82
CA ALA A 18 -1.56 4.80 -15.88
C ALA A 18 -1.64 3.29 -16.19
N PRO A 19 -0.72 2.69 -16.97
CA PRO A 19 -0.60 1.24 -17.11
C PRO A 19 0.24 0.55 -16.01
N LEU A 20 0.96 1.28 -15.16
CA LEU A 20 1.76 0.71 -14.07
C LEU A 20 0.95 0.42 -12.80
N LEU A 21 -0.32 0.82 -12.72
CA LEU A 21 -1.25 0.42 -11.66
C LEU A 21 -2.04 -0.83 -12.07
N MET A 22 -1.35 -1.86 -12.59
CA MET A 22 -1.97 -3.17 -12.74
C MET A 22 -2.17 -3.74 -11.34
N GLU A 23 -3.42 -3.87 -10.90
CA GLU A 23 -3.75 -4.53 -9.63
C GLU A 23 -2.96 -5.84 -9.52
N VAL A 24 -2.07 -5.92 -8.53
CA VAL A 24 -1.28 -7.12 -8.31
C VAL A 24 -2.16 -8.11 -7.59
N ALA A 25 -2.49 -9.21 -8.26
CA ALA A 25 -3.25 -10.31 -7.67
C ALA A 25 -2.29 -11.27 -6.98
N LEU A 26 -2.18 -11.17 -5.65
CA LEU A 26 -1.41 -12.12 -4.84
C LEU A 26 -2.27 -13.32 -4.45
N ALA A 27 -1.62 -14.46 -4.25
CA ALA A 27 -2.20 -15.63 -3.62
C ALA A 27 -2.81 -15.28 -2.25
N PRO A 28 -3.99 -15.82 -1.88
CA PRO A 28 -4.61 -15.52 -0.59
C PRO A 28 -3.70 -15.90 0.59
N TYR A 29 -3.41 -14.93 1.44
CA TYR A 29 -2.55 -15.14 2.59
C TYR A 29 -3.25 -15.97 3.67
N PRO A 30 -2.69 -17.10 4.13
CA PRO A 30 -3.35 -17.99 5.07
C PRO A 30 -3.35 -17.42 6.49
N LEU A 31 -4.55 -17.10 7.00
CA LEU A 31 -4.74 -16.73 8.41
C LEU A 31 -4.99 -17.99 9.27
N CYS A 32 -5.85 -18.91 8.83
CA CYS A 32 -6.05 -20.20 9.50
C CYS A 32 -6.46 -21.27 8.48
N LYS A 33 -5.47 -22.01 7.97
CA LYS A 33 -5.68 -23.05 6.94
C LYS A 33 -6.69 -24.12 7.39
N LYS A 34 -6.66 -24.52 8.66
CA LYS A 34 -7.57 -25.54 9.22
C LYS A 34 -9.04 -25.12 9.17
N GLN A 35 -9.31 -23.82 9.25
CA GLN A 35 -10.66 -23.25 9.22
C GLN A 35 -11.00 -22.63 7.86
N GLY A 36 -10.11 -22.74 6.86
CA GLY A 36 -10.31 -22.13 5.55
C GLY A 36 -10.31 -20.60 5.57
N LEU A 37 -9.66 -19.97 6.55
CA LEU A 37 -9.62 -18.51 6.67
C LEU A 37 -8.37 -17.95 5.98
N PHE A 38 -8.59 -17.07 5.02
CA PHE A 38 -7.55 -16.41 4.22
C PHE A 38 -7.79 -14.90 4.15
N HIS A 39 -6.71 -14.16 3.94
CA HIS A 39 -6.75 -12.73 3.66
C HIS A 39 -6.40 -12.49 2.20
N GLU A 40 -7.31 -11.86 1.47
CA GLU A 40 -6.99 -11.32 0.15
C GLU A 40 -6.25 -9.98 0.30
N ALA A 41 -5.08 -9.91 -0.30
CA ALA A 41 -4.23 -8.73 -0.38
C ALA A 41 -3.98 -8.40 -1.86
N ARG A 42 -4.16 -7.13 -2.23
CA ARG A 42 -3.99 -6.63 -3.60
C ARG A 42 -3.27 -5.29 -3.53
N PRO A 43 -1.93 -5.27 -3.45
CA PRO A 43 -1.20 -4.03 -3.59
C PRO A 43 -1.37 -3.47 -5.00
N ASP A 44 -1.22 -2.16 -5.14
CA ASP A 44 -1.36 -1.49 -6.43
C ASP A 44 -0.11 -1.67 -7.31
N LEU A 45 1.06 -1.88 -6.68
CA LEU A 45 2.33 -2.06 -7.39
C LEU A 45 3.33 -2.87 -6.55
N ILE A 46 4.09 -3.76 -7.20
CA ILE A 46 5.32 -4.36 -6.67
C ILE A 46 6.43 -4.07 -7.67
N ALA A 47 7.47 -3.35 -7.24
CA ALA A 47 8.53 -2.92 -8.14
C ALA A 47 9.86 -2.73 -7.41
N ARG A 48 10.96 -2.72 -8.18
CA ARG A 48 12.28 -2.34 -7.65
C ARG A 48 12.51 -0.85 -7.74
N ARG A 49 12.88 -0.22 -6.62
CA ARG A 49 13.11 1.23 -6.59
C ARG A 49 14.51 1.57 -7.09
N VAL A 50 14.62 2.55 -7.99
CA VAL A 50 15.91 3.08 -8.46
C VAL A 50 16.35 4.22 -7.54
N PRO A 51 17.63 4.32 -7.13
CA PRO A 51 18.76 3.44 -7.50
C PRO A 51 19.01 2.27 -6.54
N SER A 52 18.26 2.13 -5.44
CA SER A 52 18.60 1.17 -4.38
C SER A 52 18.45 -0.30 -4.80
N GLY A 53 17.56 -0.61 -5.74
CA GLY A 53 17.25 -1.98 -6.17
C GLY A 53 16.30 -2.72 -5.23
N ASP A 54 15.88 -2.07 -4.15
CA ASP A 54 14.99 -2.61 -3.11
C ASP A 54 13.65 -3.03 -3.74
N LEU A 55 13.20 -4.25 -3.44
CA LEU A 55 11.86 -4.68 -3.80
C LEU A 55 10.85 -4.01 -2.87
N THR A 56 10.01 -3.16 -3.43
CA THR A 56 9.03 -2.37 -2.69
C THR A 56 7.61 -2.79 -3.07
N VAL A 57 6.76 -3.01 -2.06
CA VAL A 57 5.31 -3.20 -2.23
C VAL A 57 4.59 -1.88 -1.92
N LEU A 58 3.86 -1.36 -2.90
CA LEU A 58 3.29 -0.03 -2.88
C LEU A 58 1.76 -0.03 -3.05
N ASP A 59 1.14 0.93 -2.40
CA ASP A 59 -0.29 1.21 -2.49
C ASP A 59 -0.53 2.67 -2.86
N TYR A 60 -1.41 2.90 -3.82
CA TYR A 60 -1.76 4.20 -4.35
C TYR A 60 -2.83 4.85 -3.48
N LYS A 61 -2.61 6.12 -3.12
CA LYS A 61 -3.57 6.91 -2.36
C LYS A 61 -3.65 8.35 -2.86
N THR A 62 -4.89 8.80 -3.06
CA THR A 62 -5.15 10.24 -3.16
C THR A 62 -5.26 10.85 -1.76
N ALA A 63 -4.62 11.99 -1.55
CA ALA A 63 -4.57 12.65 -0.24
C ALA A 63 -5.26 14.02 -0.26
N SER A 64 -6.01 14.35 0.80
CA SER A 64 -6.31 15.76 1.10
C SER A 64 -5.03 16.47 1.55
N LEU A 65 -5.00 17.81 1.50
CA LEU A 65 -3.86 18.60 1.98
C LEU A 65 -3.42 18.20 3.40
N LYS A 66 -4.37 18.02 4.33
CA LYS A 66 -4.08 17.57 5.70
C LYS A 66 -3.34 16.22 5.74
N LYS A 67 -3.81 15.24 4.95
CA LYS A 67 -3.15 13.93 4.87
C LYS A 67 -1.80 14.02 4.17
N TYR A 68 -1.70 14.84 3.12
CA TYR A 68 -0.45 15.06 2.40
C TYR A 68 0.67 15.55 3.33
N PHE A 69 0.40 16.57 4.15
CA PHE A 69 1.38 17.06 5.13
C PHE A 69 1.73 16.02 6.20
N LEU A 70 0.77 15.16 6.59
CA LEU A 70 1.08 14.02 7.47
C LEU A 70 2.07 13.05 6.79
N TYR A 71 1.86 12.71 5.51
CA TYR A 71 2.79 11.84 4.78
C TYR A 71 4.18 12.48 4.59
N GLN A 72 4.26 13.80 4.41
CA GLN A 72 5.55 14.50 4.40
C GLN A 72 6.27 14.43 5.75
N GLN A 73 5.56 14.43 6.87
CA GLN A 73 6.19 14.23 8.18
C GLN A 73 6.80 12.83 8.28
N VAL A 74 6.07 11.80 7.83
CA VAL A 74 6.59 10.42 7.82
C VAL A 74 7.82 10.27 6.91
N LEU A 75 7.88 10.99 5.78
CA LEU A 75 9.09 11.01 4.94
C LEU A 75 10.32 11.55 5.68
N ASN A 76 10.13 12.51 6.57
CA ASN A 76 11.21 13.10 7.36
C ASN A 76 11.52 12.29 8.63
N ASP A 77 10.55 11.53 9.12
CA ASP A 77 10.66 10.66 10.29
C ASP A 77 9.90 9.33 10.06
N PRO A 78 10.58 8.32 9.50
CA PRO A 78 9.97 7.03 9.18
C PRO A 78 9.38 6.29 10.38
N GLU A 79 9.80 6.58 11.62
CA GLU A 79 9.22 5.98 12.82
C GLU A 79 7.75 6.38 12.99
N MET A 80 7.36 7.52 12.43
CA MET A 80 5.96 7.97 12.41
C MET A 80 5.08 7.16 11.45
N ALA A 81 5.61 6.22 10.66
CA ALA A 81 4.80 5.45 9.71
C ALA A 81 3.68 4.65 10.40
N GLU A 82 3.86 4.27 11.66
CA GLU A 82 2.86 3.55 12.46
C GLU A 82 1.57 4.35 12.67
N ILE A 83 1.62 5.68 12.65
CA ILE A 83 0.44 6.52 12.84
C ILE A 83 -0.44 6.57 11.58
N LEU A 84 0.07 6.06 10.45
CA LEU A 84 -0.69 5.99 9.21
C LEU A 84 -1.76 4.92 9.34
N HIS A 85 -3.02 5.31 9.16
CA HIS A 85 -4.15 4.37 9.18
C HIS A 85 -4.01 3.19 8.21
N ASN A 86 -3.18 3.33 7.17
CA ASN A 86 -2.96 2.28 6.17
C ASN A 86 -1.77 1.37 6.53
N PHE A 87 -1.04 1.62 7.61
CA PHE A 87 0.20 0.90 7.91
C PHE A 87 -0.04 -0.61 8.10
N ASP A 88 -1.09 -0.99 8.83
CA ASP A 88 -1.49 -2.40 8.97
C ASP A 88 -1.85 -3.06 7.63
N GLN A 89 -2.40 -2.29 6.68
CA GLN A 89 -2.69 -2.79 5.34
C GLN A 89 -1.39 -3.06 4.58
N LEU A 90 -0.41 -2.16 4.68
CA LEU A 90 0.90 -2.30 4.05
C LEU A 90 1.68 -3.50 4.62
N VAL A 91 1.63 -3.72 5.94
CA VAL A 91 2.20 -4.92 6.58
C VAL A 91 1.56 -6.18 5.99
N GLY A 92 0.24 -6.18 5.82
CA GLY A 92 -0.48 -7.28 5.18
C GLY A 92 -0.07 -7.52 3.73
N TYR A 93 0.20 -6.46 2.97
CA TYR A 93 0.69 -6.56 1.59
C TYR A 93 2.10 -7.14 1.52
N GLY A 94 3.02 -6.68 2.38
CA GLY A 94 4.36 -7.26 2.48
C GLY A 94 4.32 -8.74 2.85
N ALA A 95 3.50 -9.13 3.83
CA ALA A 95 3.34 -10.52 4.24
C ALA A 95 2.76 -11.41 3.13
N ALA A 96 1.76 -10.91 2.39
CA ALA A 96 1.18 -11.63 1.27
C ALA A 96 2.16 -11.77 0.10
N ALA A 97 2.94 -10.72 -0.19
CA ALA A 97 3.94 -10.72 -1.25
C ALA A 97 5.04 -11.76 -0.97
N GLU A 98 5.59 -11.79 0.26
CA GLU A 98 6.58 -12.81 0.63
C GLU A 98 6.00 -14.23 0.70
N HIS A 99 4.69 -14.37 0.91
CA HIS A 99 4.01 -15.67 0.87
C HIS A 99 3.85 -16.19 -0.57
N ASP A 100 3.62 -15.30 -1.53
CA ASP A 100 3.38 -15.65 -2.93
C ASP A 100 4.69 -15.89 -3.69
N VAL A 101 5.16 -17.13 -3.59
CA VAL A 101 6.35 -17.60 -4.32
C VAL A 101 6.15 -17.72 -5.84
N HIS A 102 4.91 -17.61 -6.34
CA HIS A 102 4.66 -17.65 -7.78
C HIS A 102 4.84 -16.28 -8.42
N GLU A 103 4.43 -15.21 -7.73
CA GLU A 103 4.54 -13.84 -8.23
C GLU A 103 5.85 -13.14 -7.81
N VAL A 104 6.26 -13.25 -6.55
CA VAL A 104 7.37 -12.44 -6.00
C VAL A 104 8.65 -13.27 -5.85
N ASN A 105 8.53 -14.49 -5.32
CA ASN A 105 9.66 -15.44 -5.12
C ASN A 105 10.94 -14.85 -4.50
N GLU A 106 10.80 -13.79 -3.71
CA GLU A 106 11.90 -13.14 -3.00
C GLU A 106 11.39 -12.37 -1.79
N LEU A 107 12.32 -11.84 -0.99
CA LEU A 107 12.01 -11.05 0.19
C LEU A 107 11.65 -9.61 -0.19
N VAL A 108 10.66 -9.05 0.49
CA VAL A 108 10.26 -7.65 0.33
C VAL A 108 11.16 -6.78 1.21
N ASP A 109 11.82 -5.80 0.62
CA ASP A 109 12.72 -4.89 1.33
C ASP A 109 11.94 -3.75 1.98
N GLU A 110 10.94 -3.23 1.28
CA GLU A 110 10.19 -2.04 1.67
C GLU A 110 8.68 -2.18 1.43
N ILE A 111 7.89 -1.48 2.23
CA ILE A 111 6.46 -1.27 2.01
C ILE A 111 6.16 0.22 1.99
N GLY A 112 5.15 0.65 1.24
CA GLY A 112 4.97 2.08 1.05
C GLY A 112 3.71 2.53 0.34
N LEU A 113 3.65 3.84 0.10
CA LEU A 113 2.57 4.54 -0.57
C LEU A 113 3.09 5.42 -1.71
N ILE A 114 2.33 5.42 -2.81
CA ILE A 114 2.38 6.47 -3.82
C ILE A 114 1.25 7.44 -3.50
N VAL A 115 1.60 8.65 -3.05
CA VAL A 115 0.62 9.64 -2.58
C VAL A 115 0.46 10.76 -3.59
N VAL A 116 -0.73 10.84 -4.18
CA VAL A 116 -1.10 11.91 -5.10
C VAL A 116 -1.94 12.97 -4.36
N PRO A 117 -1.46 14.21 -4.21
CA PRO A 117 -2.22 15.28 -3.58
C PRO A 117 -3.44 15.67 -4.41
N ARG A 118 -4.59 15.87 -3.76
CA ARG A 118 -5.75 16.52 -4.36
C ARG A 118 -5.59 18.03 -4.26
N THR A 119 -4.93 18.62 -5.25
CA THR A 119 -4.79 20.08 -5.39
C THR A 119 -5.94 20.66 -6.22
N PRO A 120 -6.56 21.78 -5.80
CA PRO A 120 -7.48 22.52 -6.65
C PRO A 120 -6.80 22.96 -7.96
N LEU A 121 -7.54 23.00 -9.07
CA LEU A 121 -7.03 23.42 -10.38
C LEU A 121 -6.46 24.86 -10.39
N SER A 122 -6.89 25.70 -9.44
CA SER A 122 -6.46 27.09 -9.29
C SER A 122 -5.19 27.25 -8.44
N ALA A 123 -4.67 26.18 -7.85
CA ALA A 123 -3.49 26.19 -6.99
C ALA A 123 -2.26 25.64 -7.73
N GLU A 124 -1.08 25.97 -7.23
CA GLU A 124 0.16 25.37 -7.74
C GLU A 124 0.13 23.84 -7.55
N PRO A 125 0.58 23.06 -8.55
CA PRO A 125 0.67 21.62 -8.44
C PRO A 125 1.60 21.21 -7.29
N MET A 126 1.14 20.28 -6.45
CA MET A 126 1.97 19.69 -5.41
C MET A 126 2.59 18.38 -5.91
N PRO A 127 3.85 18.09 -5.54
CA PRO A 127 4.53 16.89 -6.03
C PRO A 127 3.89 15.61 -5.48
N VAL A 128 3.98 14.52 -6.25
CA VAL A 128 3.66 13.17 -5.76
C VAL A 128 4.71 12.76 -4.74
N LEU A 129 4.27 12.16 -3.63
CA LEU A 129 5.18 11.61 -2.62
C LEU A 129 5.32 10.10 -2.80
N PHE A 130 6.56 9.63 -2.81
CA PHE A 130 6.89 8.21 -2.70
C PHE A 130 7.35 7.95 -1.28
N LEU A 131 6.45 7.43 -0.45
CA LEU A 131 6.76 7.04 0.90
C LEU A 131 7.08 5.56 0.91
N ALA A 132 8.31 5.17 1.22
CA ALA A 132 8.70 3.78 1.40
C ALA A 132 9.46 3.66 2.71
N VAL A 133 9.15 2.63 3.48
CA VAL A 133 9.82 2.32 4.74
C VAL A 133 10.26 0.85 4.74
N PRO A 134 11.33 0.49 5.47
CA PRO A 134 11.77 -0.89 5.57
C PRO A 134 10.65 -1.81 6.03
N PHE A 135 10.54 -2.99 5.41
CA PHE A 135 9.55 -3.99 5.80
C PHE A 135 9.98 -4.72 7.08
N ASP A 136 9.41 -4.30 8.20
CA ASP A 136 9.64 -4.90 9.51
C ASP A 136 8.81 -6.19 9.69
N ARG A 137 9.45 -7.32 9.37
CA ARG A 137 8.84 -8.66 9.47
C ARG A 137 8.41 -9.05 10.88
N SER A 138 8.98 -8.43 11.92
CA SER A 138 8.59 -8.73 13.31
C SER A 138 7.12 -8.38 13.60
N ARG A 139 6.51 -7.53 12.76
CA ARG A 139 5.11 -7.10 12.88
C ARG A 139 4.10 -8.08 12.31
N VAL A 140 4.53 -8.99 11.45
CA VAL A 140 3.62 -9.88 10.70
C VAL A 140 2.83 -10.78 11.64
N GLU A 141 3.45 -11.29 12.71
CA GLU A 141 2.75 -12.14 13.68
C GLU A 141 1.65 -11.38 14.43
N GLY A 142 1.94 -10.15 14.87
CA GLY A 142 0.97 -9.28 15.55
C GLY A 142 -0.19 -8.91 14.63
N TRP A 143 0.12 -8.49 13.39
CA TRP A 143 -0.88 -8.20 12.36
C TRP A 143 -1.76 -9.42 12.05
N HIS A 144 -1.15 -10.59 11.87
CA HIS A 144 -1.85 -11.84 11.58
C HIS A 144 -2.87 -12.15 12.69
N THR A 145 -2.41 -12.11 13.94
CA THR A 145 -3.24 -12.41 15.12
C THR A 145 -4.42 -11.44 15.21
N ALA A 146 -4.16 -10.14 15.12
CA ALA A 146 -5.21 -9.12 15.15
C ALA A 146 -6.22 -9.27 14.01
N LYS A 147 -5.76 -9.61 12.80
CA LYS A 147 -6.62 -9.83 11.64
C LYS A 147 -7.50 -11.06 11.81
N LEU A 148 -6.94 -12.18 12.30
CA LEU A 148 -7.67 -13.40 12.58
C LEU A 148 -8.72 -13.19 13.66
N ASP A 149 -8.34 -12.55 14.78
CA ASP A 149 -9.27 -12.26 15.89
C ASP A 149 -10.45 -11.40 15.43
N LYS A 150 -10.21 -10.39 14.59
CA LYS A 150 -11.27 -9.56 14.02
C LYS A 150 -12.29 -10.39 13.24
N ILE A 151 -11.83 -11.33 12.42
CA ILE A 151 -12.70 -12.21 11.62
C ILE A 151 -13.49 -13.16 12.53
N LEU A 152 -12.81 -13.81 13.47
CA LEU A 152 -13.44 -14.75 14.39
C LEU A 152 -14.51 -14.07 15.27
N ASN A 153 -14.24 -12.86 15.73
CA ASN A 153 -15.19 -12.06 16.50
C ASN A 153 -16.41 -11.64 15.68
N ALA A 154 -16.23 -11.27 14.41
CA ALA A 154 -17.35 -10.96 13.51
C ALA A 154 -18.25 -12.19 13.30
N ILE A 155 -17.67 -13.35 13.03
CA ILE A 155 -18.41 -14.62 12.88
C ILE A 155 -19.18 -14.97 14.16
N ALA A 156 -18.57 -14.77 15.33
CA ALA A 156 -19.22 -15.03 16.61
C ALA A 156 -20.39 -14.06 16.89
N ALA A 157 -20.27 -12.80 16.48
CA ALA A 157 -21.33 -11.79 16.64
C ALA A 157 -22.54 -12.08 15.74
N GLU A 158 -22.31 -12.48 14.48
CA GLU A 158 -23.38 -12.83 13.54
C GLU A 158 -24.20 -14.03 14.01
N LYS A 159 -23.55 -15.04 14.61
CA LYS A 159 -24.27 -16.19 15.19
C LYS A 159 -25.21 -15.78 16.32
N LYS A 160 -24.76 -14.91 17.23
CA LYS A 160 -25.58 -14.41 18.34
C LYS A 160 -26.74 -13.51 17.91
N SER A 161 -26.66 -12.88 16.75
CA SER A 161 -27.74 -12.03 16.21
C SER A 161 -28.84 -12.83 15.51
N ASN A 162 -28.57 -14.09 15.18
CA ASN A 162 -29.50 -14.99 14.48
C ASN A 162 -30.12 -16.04 15.42
N ASP A 163 -29.73 -16.04 16.70
CA ASP A 163 -30.30 -16.82 17.81
C ASP A 163 -31.31 -15.96 18.61
#